data_AF-A0A0F9ENX0-F1
#
_entry.id   AF-A0A0F9ENX0-F1
#
_cell.length_a   1.000
_cell.length_b   1.000
_cell.length_c   1.000
_cell.angle_alpha   90.00
_cell.angle_beta   90.00
_cell.angle_gamma   90.00
#
_symmetry.space_group_name_H-M   'P 1'
#
loop_
_entity.id
_entity.type
_entity.pdbx_description
1 polymer ?
#
loop_
_entity_poly.entity_id
_entity_poly.type
_entity_poly.pdbx_seq_one_letter_code
_entity_poly.pdbx_strand_id
1 'polypeptide(L)'
;MIVENISEGLKLAVSKGETLQQAMQSFYNAGYKKENIESAARLLTPNVTQPIQPQESKIQQISQKKQPIIPQQPQLKPVQKVSGYGQPLPQQQVPLPPKPVQKVSSYGAKKQRNPKVIMIILVIILLIVFGGA
;
A
#
# COMPACT_ATOMS: atom_id res chain seq x y z
N MET A 1 15.01 6.76 15.02
CA MET A 1 14.99 7.79 13.95
C MET A 1 14.08 7.43 12.78
N ILE A 2 14.14 6.22 12.20
CA ILE A 2 13.26 5.89 11.05
C ILE A 2 11.79 5.73 11.50
N VAL A 3 11.56 5.15 12.68
CA VAL A 3 10.21 4.88 13.20
C VAL A 3 9.47 6.18 13.53
N GLU A 4 10.15 7.18 14.12
CA GLU A 4 9.54 8.49 14.39
C GLU A 4 9.01 9.15 13.11
N ASN A 5 9.84 9.22 12.04
CA ASN A 5 9.43 9.80 10.76
C ASN A 5 8.23 9.08 10.13
N ILE A 6 8.19 7.74 10.23
CA ILE A 6 7.05 6.97 9.72
C ILE A 6 5.81 7.26 10.56
N SER A 7 5.93 7.39 11.89
CA SER A 7 4.78 7.65 12.76
C SER A 7 4.16 9.02 12.49
N GLU A 8 4.97 10.06 12.24
CA GLU A 8 4.49 11.38 11.85
C GLU A 8 3.80 11.36 10.49
N GLY A 9 4.37 10.64 9.53
CA GLY A 9 3.77 10.47 8.21
C GLY A 9 2.47 9.68 8.24
N LEU A 10 2.38 8.61 9.02
CA LEU A 10 1.15 7.86 9.27
C LEU A 10 0.08 8.74 9.93
N LYS A 11 0.45 9.56 10.92
CA LYS A 11 -0.45 10.52 11.56
C LYS A 11 -1.01 11.53 10.56
N LEU A 12 -0.15 12.07 9.69
CA LEU A 12 -0.56 12.99 8.64
C LEU A 12 -1.54 12.32 7.66
N ALA A 13 -1.24 11.11 7.20
CA ALA A 13 -2.13 10.37 6.29
C ALA A 13 -3.51 10.11 6.91
N VAL A 14 -3.54 9.68 8.17
CA VAL A 14 -4.80 9.47 8.90
C VAL A 14 -5.56 10.78 9.08
N SER A 15 -4.88 11.89 9.37
CA SER A 15 -5.51 13.21 9.48
C SER A 15 -6.12 13.70 8.16
N LYS A 16 -5.60 13.24 7.02
CA LYS A 16 -6.14 13.50 5.68
C LYS A 16 -7.35 12.62 5.33
N GLY A 17 -7.73 11.70 6.22
CA GLY A 17 -8.86 10.79 6.04
C GLY A 17 -8.48 9.42 5.46
N GLU A 18 -7.19 9.10 5.33
CA GLU A 18 -6.77 7.75 4.94
C GLU A 18 -6.93 6.80 6.12
N THR A 19 -7.26 5.53 5.83
CA THR A 19 -7.25 4.51 6.88
C THR A 19 -5.81 4.19 7.29
N LEU A 20 -5.58 3.85 8.57
CA LEU A 20 -4.24 3.47 9.05
C LEU A 20 -3.63 2.35 8.20
N GLN A 21 -4.43 1.37 7.79
CA GLN A 21 -4.00 0.27 6.93
C GLN A 21 -3.55 0.74 5.54
N GLN A 22 -4.27 1.68 4.92
CA GLN A 22 -3.86 2.27 3.64
C GLN A 22 -2.56 3.05 3.78
N ALA A 23 -2.42 3.85 4.83
CA ALA A 23 -1.19 4.57 5.10
C ALA A 23 -0.01 3.61 5.29
N MET A 24 -0.16 2.56 6.09
CA MET A 24 0.84 1.49 6.27
C MET A 24 1.24 0.85 4.94
N GLN A 25 0.28 0.57 4.05
CA GLN A 25 0.55 0.00 2.72
C GLN A 25 1.35 0.96 1.84
N SER A 26 1.08 2.27 1.90
CA SER A 26 1.84 3.29 1.17
C SER A 26 3.30 3.33 1.61
N PHE A 27 3.58 3.26 2.92
CA PHE A 27 4.96 3.15 3.43
C PHE A 27 5.62 1.84 3.00
N TYR A 28 4.91 0.72 3.00
CA TYR A 28 5.46 -0.55 2.52
C TYR A 28 5.87 -0.46 1.04
N ASN A 29 5.01 0.13 0.21
CA ASN A 29 5.30 0.34 -1.22
C ASN A 29 6.47 1.30 -1.46
N ALA A 30 6.73 2.22 -0.52
CA ALA A 30 7.89 3.13 -0.55
C ALA A 30 9.20 2.45 -0.10
N GLY A 31 9.18 1.16 0.23
CA GLY A 31 10.36 0.38 0.60
C GLY A 31 10.70 0.39 2.09
N TYR A 32 9.82 0.92 2.94
CA TYR A 32 10.00 0.82 4.38
C TYR A 32 9.75 -0.61 4.87
N LYS A 33 10.58 -1.05 5.82
CA LYS A 33 10.42 -2.36 6.45
C LYS A 33 9.12 -2.46 7.23
N LYS A 34 8.44 -3.60 7.14
CA LYS A 34 7.16 -3.88 7.80
C LYS A 34 7.23 -3.67 9.31
N GLU A 35 8.31 -4.13 9.94
CA GLU A 35 8.53 -4.00 11.38
C GLU A 35 8.57 -2.52 11.84
N ASN A 36 9.16 -1.64 11.02
CA ASN A 36 9.24 -0.21 11.31
C ASN A 36 7.86 0.46 11.18
N ILE A 37 7.09 0.05 10.17
CA ILE A 37 5.74 0.57 9.92
C ILE A 37 4.80 0.16 11.05
N GLU A 38 4.84 -1.10 11.48
CA GLU A 38 4.03 -1.59 12.60
C GLU A 38 4.40 -0.93 13.92
N SER A 39 5.71 -0.77 14.18
CA SER A 39 6.18 -0.07 15.38
C SER A 39 5.69 1.38 15.41
N ALA A 40 5.74 2.07 14.27
CA ALA A 40 5.23 3.43 14.13
C ALA A 40 3.70 3.50 14.32
N ALA A 41 2.96 2.55 13.76
CA ALA A 41 1.50 2.48 13.90
C ALA A 41 1.05 2.25 15.35
N ARG A 42 1.81 1.47 16.13
CA ARG A 42 1.55 1.26 17.56
C ARG A 42 1.62 2.56 18.36
N LEU A 43 2.55 3.46 18.02
CA LEU A 43 2.67 4.77 18.69
C LEU A 43 1.45 5.66 18.48
N LEU A 44 0.73 5.49 17.36
CA LEU A 44 -0.46 6.26 17.04
C LEU A 44 -1.75 5.69 17.64
N THR A 45 -1.70 4.45 18.14
CA THR A 45 -2.86 3.78 18.72
C THR A 45 -2.60 3.59 20.21
N PRO A 46 -2.77 4.64 21.04
CA PRO A 46 -2.37 4.61 22.45
C PRO A 46 -3.15 3.62 23.34
N ASN A 47 -4.02 2.76 22.79
CA ASN A 47 -4.94 1.96 23.59
C ASN A 47 -5.22 0.53 23.08
N VAL A 48 -4.41 -0.02 22.16
CA VAL A 48 -4.65 -1.38 21.64
C VAL A 48 -3.56 -2.34 22.09
N THR A 49 -3.67 -2.78 23.35
CA THR A 49 -3.00 -3.97 23.88
C THR A 49 -3.77 -5.23 23.46
N GLN A 50 -4.02 -5.41 22.17
CA GLN A 50 -4.56 -6.67 21.65
C GLN A 50 -3.78 -7.10 20.40
N PRO A 51 -3.42 -8.39 20.28
CA PRO A 51 -2.77 -8.92 19.10
C PRO A 51 -3.74 -8.76 17.92
N ILE A 52 -3.37 -7.91 16.97
CA ILE A 52 -4.09 -7.72 15.72
C ILE A 52 -3.96 -9.04 14.95
N GLN A 53 -5.01 -9.85 15.04
CA GLN A 53 -5.21 -10.98 14.15
C GLN A 53 -5.18 -10.44 12.71
N PRO A 54 -4.54 -11.10 11.73
CA PRO A 54 -4.59 -10.68 10.35
C PRO A 54 -6.04 -10.79 9.87
N GLN A 55 -6.79 -9.71 10.01
CA GLN A 55 -8.14 -9.62 9.49
C GLN A 55 -7.97 -9.48 7.99
N GLU A 56 -8.09 -10.60 7.27
CA GLU A 56 -8.30 -10.60 5.83
C GLU A 56 -9.40 -9.59 5.54
N SER A 57 -8.98 -8.43 5.07
CA SER A 57 -9.86 -7.34 4.73
C SER A 57 -10.67 -7.85 3.55
N LYS A 58 -11.92 -8.29 3.80
CA LYS A 58 -12.93 -8.36 2.76
C LYS A 58 -12.85 -7.02 2.05
N ILE A 59 -12.47 -7.08 0.78
CA ILE A 59 -12.46 -5.94 -0.13
C ILE A 59 -13.93 -5.49 -0.22
N GLN A 60 -14.36 -4.63 0.71
CA GLN A 60 -15.47 -3.74 0.46
C GLN A 60 -14.92 -2.76 -0.56
N GLN A 61 -15.23 -3.07 -1.82
CA GLN A 61 -15.26 -2.16 -2.94
C GLN A 61 -16.17 -0.99 -2.54
N ILE A 62 -15.64 -0.04 -1.77
CA ILE A 62 -16.23 1.29 -1.71
C ILE A 62 -15.92 1.85 -3.10
N SER A 63 -16.94 1.91 -3.92
CA SER A 63 -16.94 2.59 -5.20
C SER A 63 -16.68 4.08 -4.93
N GLN A 64 -15.42 4.44 -4.66
CA GLN A 64 -14.96 5.81 -4.71
C GLN A 64 -14.99 6.19 -6.19
N LYS A 65 -16.12 6.75 -6.56
CA LYS A 65 -16.29 7.66 -7.69
C LYS A 65 -14.99 8.45 -7.82
N LYS A 66 -14.22 8.15 -8.88
CA LYS A 66 -13.03 8.90 -9.30
C LYS A 66 -13.41 10.38 -9.37
N GLN A 67 -13.21 11.12 -8.28
CA GLN A 67 -12.81 12.50 -8.42
C GLN A 67 -11.30 12.44 -8.68
N PRO A 68 -10.82 13.09 -9.76
CA PRO A 68 -9.40 13.16 -10.01
C PRO A 68 -8.78 13.90 -8.83
N ILE A 69 -8.00 13.18 -8.03
CA ILE A 69 -7.04 13.78 -7.10
C ILE A 69 -6.00 14.45 -8.01
N ILE A 70 -6.25 15.71 -8.31
CA ILE A 70 -5.25 16.60 -8.88
C ILE A 70 -4.11 16.58 -7.85
N PRO A 71 -2.87 16.24 -8.25
CA PRO A 71 -1.73 16.42 -7.36
C PRO A 71 -1.75 17.90 -6.95
N GLN A 72 -2.02 18.20 -5.67
CA GLN A 72 -1.65 19.49 -5.12
C GLN A 72 -0.12 19.51 -5.12
N GLN A 73 0.44 19.87 -6.27
CA GLN A 73 1.76 20.45 -6.33
C GLN A 73 1.78 21.59 -5.30
N PRO A 74 2.85 21.70 -4.49
CA PRO A 74 3.07 22.89 -3.70
C PRO A 74 2.92 24.10 -4.63
N GLN A 75 1.92 24.95 -4.39
CA GLN A 75 1.80 26.22 -5.09
C GLN A 75 3.05 27.03 -4.74
N LEU A 76 4.07 26.92 -5.59
CA LEU A 76 5.15 27.87 -5.65
C LEU A 76 4.49 29.21 -5.98
N LYS A 77 4.58 30.14 -5.03
CA LYS A 77 4.14 31.53 -5.18
C LYS A 77 4.60 32.04 -6.55
N PRO A 78 3.72 32.68 -7.35
CA PRO A 78 4.15 33.27 -8.60
C PRO A 78 5.13 34.40 -8.30
N VAL A 79 6.40 34.19 -8.65
CA VAL A 79 7.36 35.27 -8.79
C VAL A 79 6.86 36.11 -9.97
N GLN A 80 6.31 37.29 -9.65
CA GLN A 80 6.11 38.34 -10.63
C GLN A 80 7.44 38.62 -11.33
N LYS A 81 7.53 38.26 -12.61
CA LYS A 81 8.55 38.80 -13.50
C LYS A 81 7.90 39.68 -14.55
N VAL A 82 8.45 40.88 -14.58
CA VAL A 82 8.06 42.08 -15.30
C VAL A 82 8.22 41.87 -16.82
N SER A 83 7.28 42.49 -17.54
CA SER A 83 7.26 42.90 -18.95
C SER A 83 8.58 42.79 -19.74
N GLY A 84 8.50 42.18 -20.93
CA GLY A 84 9.53 42.27 -21.98
C GLY A 84 9.03 41.65 -23.29
N TYR A 85 8.81 42.50 -24.29
CA TYR A 85 8.40 42.16 -25.66
C TYR A 85 9.40 41.19 -26.33
N GLY A 86 8.90 40.15 -27.01
CA GLY A 86 9.72 39.28 -27.88
C GLY A 86 8.96 38.12 -28.54
N GLN A 87 8.73 38.26 -29.85
CA GLN A 87 8.41 37.29 -30.92
C GLN A 87 7.97 35.84 -30.59
N PRO A 88 6.89 35.32 -31.22
CA PRO A 88 6.56 33.89 -31.17
C PRO A 88 7.43 33.06 -32.13
N LEU A 89 8.21 32.11 -31.59
CA LEU A 89 8.87 31.05 -32.36
C LEU A 89 7.89 29.90 -32.69
N PRO A 90 8.07 29.20 -33.83
CA PRO A 90 7.24 28.07 -34.21
C PRO A 90 7.45 26.87 -33.26
N GLN A 91 6.35 26.36 -32.69
CA GLN A 91 6.36 25.19 -31.82
C GLN A 91 6.63 23.92 -32.63
N GLN A 92 7.83 23.37 -32.45
CA GLN A 92 8.20 22.05 -32.93
C GLN A 92 7.46 21.00 -32.08
N GLN A 93 6.55 20.23 -32.70
CA GLN A 93 5.80 19.17 -32.03
C GLN A 93 6.77 18.06 -31.58
N VAL A 94 6.99 17.98 -30.27
CA VAL A 94 7.78 16.91 -29.66
C VAL A 94 6.90 15.65 -29.57
N PRO A 95 7.34 14.48 -30.09
CA PRO A 95 6.58 13.24 -30.01
C PRO A 95 6.39 12.82 -28.55
N LEU A 96 5.13 12.57 -28.14
CA LEU A 96 4.82 12.05 -26.81
C LEU A 96 5.42 10.64 -26.66
N PRO A 97 6.17 10.36 -25.58
CA PRO A 97 6.69 9.03 -25.32
C PRO A 97 5.53 8.04 -25.07
N PRO A 98 5.62 6.80 -25.60
CA PRO A 98 4.59 5.79 -25.40
C PRO A 98 4.46 5.44 -23.92
N LYS A 99 3.22 5.46 -23.42
CA LYS A 99 2.90 5.09 -22.04
C LYS A 99 3.30 3.63 -21.80
N PRO A 100 4.11 3.33 -20.77
CA PRO A 100 4.46 1.95 -20.46
C PRO A 100 3.21 1.22 -19.98
N VAL A 101 2.81 0.18 -20.72
CA VAL A 101 1.75 -0.75 -20.30
C VAL A 101 2.33 -1.61 -19.19
N GLN A 102 2.09 -1.20 -17.96
CA GLN A 102 2.55 -1.91 -16.77
C GLN A 102 1.77 -3.22 -16.64
N LYS A 103 2.34 -4.32 -17.16
CA LYS A 103 1.90 -5.68 -16.83
C LYS A 103 2.27 -5.98 -15.38
N VAL A 104 1.35 -5.70 -14.47
CA VAL A 104 1.44 -6.18 -13.09
C VAL A 104 1.25 -7.69 -13.07
N SER A 105 2.29 -8.39 -12.65
CA SER A 105 2.36 -9.85 -12.51
C SER A 105 1.25 -10.38 -11.58
N SER A 106 0.68 -11.54 -11.92
CA SER A 106 -0.27 -12.30 -11.07
C SER A 106 0.38 -12.77 -9.77
N TYR A 107 0.61 -11.87 -8.82
CA TYR A 107 0.95 -12.23 -7.45
C TYR A 107 -0.33 -12.63 -6.72
N GLY A 108 -0.63 -13.92 -6.72
CA GLY A 108 -1.81 -14.42 -6.01
C GLY A 108 -2.29 -15.82 -6.34
N ALA A 109 -1.62 -16.58 -7.21
CA ALA A 109 -1.97 -17.98 -7.46
C ALA A 109 -1.55 -18.87 -6.28
N LYS A 110 -2.22 -18.70 -5.13
CA LYS A 110 -2.11 -19.58 -3.98
C LYS A 110 -2.71 -20.92 -4.36
N LYS A 111 -1.83 -21.91 -4.55
CA LYS A 111 -2.17 -23.31 -4.85
C LYS A 111 -3.14 -23.80 -3.78
N GLN A 112 -4.42 -23.90 -4.15
CA GLN A 112 -5.50 -24.34 -3.30
C GLN A 112 -5.28 -25.82 -2.95
N ARG A 113 -4.58 -26.09 -1.84
CA ARG A 113 -4.43 -27.46 -1.34
C ARG A 113 -5.77 -27.90 -0.77
N ASN A 114 -6.30 -29.01 -1.28
CA ASN A 114 -7.56 -29.57 -0.83
C ASN A 114 -7.45 -29.97 0.65
N PRO A 115 -8.23 -29.36 1.56
CA PRO A 115 -8.10 -29.62 3.00
C PRO A 115 -8.39 -31.08 3.36
N LYS A 116 -9.18 -31.78 2.54
CA LYS A 116 -9.45 -33.22 2.68
C LYS A 116 -8.19 -34.09 2.56
N VAL A 117 -7.25 -33.72 1.68
CA VAL A 117 -6.00 -34.47 1.51
C VAL A 117 -5.12 -34.34 2.75
N ILE A 118 -5.06 -33.14 3.33
CA ILE A 118 -4.32 -32.89 4.57
C ILE A 118 -4.91 -33.70 5.73
N MET A 119 -6.25 -33.77 5.83
CA MET A 119 -6.93 -34.56 6.85
C MET A 119 -6.62 -36.07 6.71
N ILE A 120 -6.68 -36.62 5.49
CA ILE A 120 -6.38 -38.04 5.24
C ILE A 120 -4.94 -38.36 5.65
N ILE A 121 -3.97 -37.50 5.30
CA ILE A 121 -2.56 -37.68 5.68
C ILE A 121 -2.42 -37.71 7.21
N LEU A 122 -3.10 -36.81 7.94
CA LEU A 122 -3.05 -36.77 9.40
C LEU A 122 -3.61 -38.04 10.04
N VAL A 123 -4.72 -38.58 9.53
CA VAL A 123 -5.32 -39.81 10.04
C VAL A 123 -4.42 -41.02 9.83
N ILE A 124 -3.76 -41.12 8.67
CA ILE A 124 -2.81 -42.21 8.38
C ILE A 124 -1.62 -42.17 9.32
N ILE A 125 -1.04 -40.99 9.56
CA ILE A 125 0.06 -40.84 10.53
C ILE A 125 -0.37 -41.30 11.92
N LEU A 126 -1.59 -40.93 12.33
CA LEU A 126 -2.13 -41.32 13.64
C LEU A 126 -2.28 -42.84 13.76
N LEU A 127 -2.77 -43.52 12.71
CA LEU A 127 -2.90 -44.97 12.70
C LEU A 127 -1.55 -45.69 12.74
N ILE A 128 -0.50 -45.16 12.11
CA ILE A 128 0.85 -45.75 12.16
C ILE A 128 1.42 -45.63 13.58
N VAL A 129 1.23 -44.49 14.24
CA VAL A 129 1.75 -44.24 15.60
C VAL A 129 1.01 -45.09 16.64
N PHE A 130 -0.31 -45.24 16.52
CA PHE A 130 -1.12 -45.96 17.50
C PHE A 130 -1.33 -47.45 17.19
N GLY A 131 -1.24 -47.86 15.93
CA GLY A 131 -1.45 -49.25 15.48
C GLY A 131 -0.17 -50.00 15.13
N GLY A 132 1.00 -49.36 15.20
CA GLY A 132 2.32 -49.95 14.94
C GLY A 132 3.08 -50.39 16.19
N ALA A 133 2.41 -50.52 17.34
CA ALA A 133 2.97 -51.03 18.60
C ALA A 133 2.42 -52.44 18.92
#